data_AF-A0A1V6E168-F1
#
_entry.id   AF-A0A1V6E168-F1
#
_cell.length_a   1.000
_cell.length_b   1.000
_cell.length_c   1.000
_cell.angle_alpha   90.00
_cell.angle_beta   90.00
_cell.angle_gamma   90.00
#
_symmetry.space_group_name_H-M   'P 1'
#
loop_
_entity.id
_entity.type
_entity.pdbx_description
1 polymer ?
#
loop_
_entity_poly.entity_id
_entity_poly.type
_entity_poly.pdbx_seq_one_letter_code
_entity_poly.pdbx_strand_id
1 'polypeptide(L)'
;MFEFFPPEQQVQARRQIAGSLRGFICQKLIPKLEGGGRVPASEILYADVTVKNLILEGQFDKIQSLLESGIDSNNFSFNKDIYRLIKSGLISKADGMRFSPNPQQLEMNLKGIFLKS
;
A
#
# COMPACT_ATOMS: atom_id res chain seq x y z
N MET A 1 2.64 12.42 9.44
CA MET A 1 4.07 12.79 9.52
C MET A 1 4.29 14.27 9.25
N PHE A 2 3.87 14.80 8.08
CA PHE A 2 4.00 16.23 7.78
C PHE A 2 3.18 17.14 8.70
N GLU A 3 2.07 16.64 9.24
CA GLU A 3 1.23 17.34 10.23
C GLU A 3 1.92 17.61 11.57
N PHE A 4 3.03 16.92 11.86
CA PHE A 4 3.82 17.17 13.08
C PHE A 4 4.83 18.32 12.91
N PHE A 5 4.98 18.85 11.69
CA PHE A 5 5.80 20.03 11.43
C PHE A 5 4.94 21.30 11.48
N PRO A 6 5.46 22.41 12.02
CA PRO A 6 4.84 23.73 11.88
C PRO A 6 4.56 24.03 10.40
N PRO A 7 3.45 24.72 10.05
CA PRO A 7 3.05 24.95 8.66
C PRO A 7 4.16 25.50 7.76
N GLU A 8 4.96 26.43 8.29
CA GLU A 8 6.10 27.05 7.61
C GLU A 8 7.25 26.07 7.31
N GLN A 9 7.38 24.99 8.07
CA GLN A 9 8.41 23.97 7.89
C GLN A 9 7.97 22.81 6.99
N GLN A 10 6.66 22.65 6.74
CA GLN A 10 6.13 21.52 5.97
C GLN A 10 6.67 21.47 4.54
N VAL A 11 6.80 22.62 3.86
CA VAL A 11 7.34 22.69 2.50
C VAL A 11 8.79 22.20 2.45
N GLN A 12 9.60 22.63 3.42
CA GLN A 12 11.00 22.21 3.51
C GLN A 12 11.12 20.72 3.83
N ALA A 13 10.31 20.21 4.76
CA ALA A 13 10.26 18.80 5.09
C ALA A 13 9.87 17.94 3.87
N ARG A 14 8.87 18.35 3.09
CA ARG A 14 8.47 17.66 1.84
C ARG A 14 9.59 17.63 0.82
N ARG A 15 10.33 18.73 0.64
CA ARG A 15 11.50 18.78 -0.26
C ARG A 15 12.60 17.81 0.16
N GLN A 16 12.95 17.77 1.45
CA GLN A 16 13.98 16.86 1.96
C GLN A 16 13.57 15.39 1.80
N ILE A 17 12.32 15.06 2.10
CA ILE A 17 11.80 13.70 1.94
C ILE A 17 11.76 13.31 0.46
N ALA A 18 11.23 14.14 -0.44
CA ALA A 18 11.19 13.85 -1.87
C ALA A 18 12.59 13.65 -2.49
N GLY A 19 13.60 14.38 -2.00
CA GLY A 19 14.98 14.26 -2.46
C GLY A 19 15.68 12.98 -2.03
N SER A 20 15.35 12.45 -0.84
CA SER A 20 16.04 11.31 -0.24
C SER A 20 15.27 9.99 -0.36
N LEU A 21 13.94 10.03 -0.47
CA LEU A 21 13.09 8.86 -0.53
C LEU A 21 13.35 8.05 -1.81
N ARG A 22 13.57 6.74 -1.62
CA ARG A 22 13.71 5.75 -2.70
C ARG A 22 12.49 4.86 -2.84
N GLY A 23 11.81 4.63 -1.72
CA GLY A 23 10.59 3.85 -1.64
C GLY A 23 10.27 3.58 -0.18
N PHE A 24 9.14 2.95 0.07
CA PHE A 24 8.80 2.42 1.38
C PHE A 24 8.18 1.03 1.25
N ILE A 25 8.34 0.26 2.33
CA ILE A 25 7.75 -1.06 2.48
C ILE A 25 6.98 -1.03 3.80
N CYS A 26 5.67 -1.27 3.71
CA CYS A 26 4.79 -1.40 4.86
C CYS A 26 4.39 -2.87 4.99
N GLN A 27 4.44 -3.43 6.21
CA GLN A 27 4.13 -4.84 6.43
C GLN A 27 3.09 -5.04 7.52
N LYS A 28 2.19 -5.98 7.28
CA LYS A 28 1.26 -6.52 8.28
C LYS A 28 1.50 -8.03 8.39
N LEU A 29 1.79 -8.51 9.58
CA LEU A 29 1.95 -9.94 9.81
C LEU A 29 0.58 -10.58 10.00
N ILE A 30 0.20 -11.50 9.12
CA ILE A 30 -1.09 -12.21 9.17
C ILE A 30 -0.82 -13.66 9.62
N PRO A 31 -1.64 -14.22 10.53
CA PRO A 31 -1.53 -15.64 10.88
C PRO A 31 -1.54 -16.53 9.63
N LYS A 32 -0.64 -17.51 9.58
CA LYS A 32 -0.68 -18.52 8.52
C LYS A 32 -1.88 -19.43 8.71
N LEU A 33 -2.42 -19.94 7.61
CA LEU A 33 -3.50 -20.92 7.64
C LEU A 33 -3.05 -22.22 8.33
N GLU A 34 -1.84 -22.69 8.01
CA GLU A 34 -1.27 -23.95 8.50
C GLU A 34 0.19 -23.78 8.93
N GLY A 35 0.68 -24.71 9.76
CA GLY A 35 2.11 -24.79 10.15
C GLY A 35 2.55 -23.77 11.20
N GLY A 36 1.62 -23.00 11.78
CA GLY A 36 1.92 -21.99 12.79
C GLY A 36 2.68 -20.76 12.25
N GLY A 37 2.79 -19.73 13.10
CA GLY A 37 3.50 -18.49 12.76
C GLY A 37 2.69 -17.51 11.89
N ARG A 38 3.39 -16.61 11.20
CA ARG A 38 2.79 -15.50 10.44
C ARG A 38 3.46 -15.33 9.08
N VAL A 39 2.74 -14.74 8.13
CA VAL A 39 3.25 -14.32 6.82
C VAL A 39 3.07 -12.81 6.66
N PRO A 40 4.06 -12.07 6.12
CA PRO A 40 3.90 -10.65 5.86
C PRO A 40 3.01 -10.45 4.63
N ALA A 41 1.92 -9.72 4.79
CA ALA A 41 1.31 -8.97 3.70
C ALA A 41 2.08 -7.64 3.57
N SER A 42 2.55 -7.32 2.38
CA SER A 42 3.39 -6.15 2.13
C SER A 42 2.74 -5.17 1.15
N GLU A 43 2.92 -3.89 1.44
CA GLU A 43 2.69 -2.79 0.51
C GLU A 43 4.02 -2.14 0.18
N ILE A 44 4.28 -1.94 -1.09
CA ILE A 44 5.56 -1.45 -1.62
C ILE A 44 5.27 -0.28 -2.55
N LEU A 45 5.85 0.87 -2.24
CA LEU A 45 5.89 2.02 -3.12
C LEU A 45 7.33 2.33 -3.51
N TYR A 46 7.59 2.42 -4.81
CA TYR A 46 8.82 3.00 -5.33
C TYR A 46 8.65 4.51 -5.53
N ALA A 47 9.60 5.29 -5.02
CA ALA A 47 9.56 6.75 -5.14
C ALA A 47 10.16 7.20 -6.48
N ASP A 48 9.40 6.98 -7.55
CA ASP A 48 9.68 7.51 -8.88
C ASP A 48 9.46 9.03 -8.96
N VAL A 49 9.62 9.59 -10.15
CA VAL A 49 9.42 11.04 -10.40
C VAL A 49 7.99 11.47 -10.05
N THR A 50 6.99 10.67 -10.37
CA THR A 50 5.58 10.96 -10.13
C THR A 50 5.30 11.04 -8.63
N VAL A 51 5.69 10.03 -7.87
CA VAL A 51 5.53 9.99 -6.40
C VAL A 51 6.26 11.18 -5.76
N LYS A 52 7.47 11.48 -6.20
CA LYS A 52 8.24 12.61 -5.67
C LYS A 52 7.54 13.95 -5.90
N ASN A 53 6.97 14.16 -7.09
CA ASN A 53 6.20 15.38 -7.39
C ASN A 53 4.95 15.47 -6.52
N LEU A 54 4.22 14.37 -6.34
CA LEU A 54 3.05 14.32 -5.45
C LEU A 54 3.42 14.66 -4.00
N ILE A 55 4.58 14.20 -3.51
CA ILE A 55 5.10 14.56 -2.17
C ILE A 55 5.41 16.06 -2.11
N LEU A 56 6.05 16.64 -3.13
CA LEU A 56 6.36 18.07 -3.14
C LEU A 56 5.10 18.94 -3.10
N GLU A 57 4.10 18.55 -3.89
CA GLU A 57 2.78 19.20 -3.99
C GLU A 57 1.88 18.93 -2.78
N GLY A 58 2.22 17.97 -1.91
CA GLY A 58 1.42 17.60 -0.75
C GLY A 58 0.14 16.83 -1.09
N GLN A 59 0.07 16.22 -2.27
CA GLN A 59 -1.10 15.50 -2.78
C GLN A 59 -1.02 14.01 -2.42
N PHE A 60 -1.04 13.69 -1.12
CA PHE A 60 -0.83 12.33 -0.63
C PHE A 60 -1.93 11.34 -1.02
N ASP A 61 -3.18 11.79 -1.15
CA ASP A 61 -4.30 10.93 -1.56
C ASP A 61 -4.08 10.34 -2.95
N LYS A 62 -3.44 11.09 -3.87
CA LYS A 62 -3.12 10.61 -5.21
C LYS A 62 -2.06 9.50 -5.20
N ILE A 63 -1.19 9.47 -4.19
CA ILE A 63 -0.20 8.39 -4.02
C ILE A 63 -0.92 7.10 -3.67
N GLN A 64 -1.96 7.17 -2.83
CA GLN A 64 -2.78 5.99 -2.50
C GLN A 64 -3.51 5.45 -3.75
N SER A 65 -4.12 6.34 -4.53
CA SER A 65 -4.74 5.92 -5.80
C SER A 65 -3.75 5.28 -6.77
N LEU A 66 -2.49 5.75 -6.79
CA LEU A 66 -1.43 5.17 -7.62
C LEU A 66 -1.00 3.77 -7.17
N LEU A 67 -0.95 3.51 -5.85
CA LEU A 67 -0.72 2.17 -5.31
C LEU A 67 -1.83 1.18 -5.68
N GLU A 68 -3.07 1.65 -5.60
CA GLU A 68 -4.25 0.83 -5.89
C GLU A 68 -4.38 0.55 -7.39
N SER A 69 -4.12 1.52 -8.25
CA SER A 69 -4.31 1.40 -9.70
C SER A 69 -3.40 0.38 -10.36
N GLY A 70 -2.18 0.17 -9.84
CA GLY A 70 -1.28 -0.87 -10.35
C GLY A 70 -0.90 -0.75 -11.81
N ILE A 71 -1.02 0.46 -12.38
CA ILE A 71 -0.63 0.75 -13.76
C ILE A 71 0.88 0.49 -13.93
N ASP A 72 1.65 0.65 -12.85
CA ASP A 72 3.06 0.29 -12.80
C ASP A 72 3.31 -1.02 -12.06
N SER A 73 4.00 -1.94 -12.74
CA SER A 73 4.38 -3.28 -12.25
C SER A 73 5.25 -3.28 -10.98
N ASN A 74 5.81 -2.14 -10.60
CA ASN A 74 6.70 -2.04 -9.45
C ASN A 74 5.96 -1.79 -8.14
N ASN A 75 4.76 -1.23 -8.16
CA ASN A 75 4.04 -0.87 -6.94
C ASN A 75 3.02 -1.95 -6.54
N PHE A 76 3.02 -2.32 -5.26
CA PHE A 76 2.19 -3.40 -4.74
C PHE A 76 1.38 -2.88 -3.55
N SER A 77 0.05 -2.89 -3.64
CA SER A 77 -0.80 -2.49 -2.52
C SER A 77 -1.06 -3.65 -1.57
N PHE A 78 -1.41 -3.34 -0.32
CA PHE A 78 -1.80 -4.35 0.66
C PHE A 78 -2.90 -5.28 0.15
N ASN A 79 -3.93 -4.73 -0.51
CA ASN A 79 -5.05 -5.54 -1.01
C ASN A 79 -4.62 -6.51 -2.11
N LYS A 80 -3.69 -6.13 -2.99
CA LYS A 80 -3.13 -7.03 -4.01
C LYS A 80 -2.36 -8.17 -3.37
N ASP A 81 -1.52 -7.87 -2.38
CA ASP A 81 -0.73 -8.89 -1.71
C ASP A 81 -1.58 -9.81 -0.84
N ILE A 82 -2.56 -9.27 -0.10
CA ILE A 82 -3.54 -10.08 0.66
C ILE A 82 -4.34 -10.97 -0.28
N TYR A 83 -4.83 -10.45 -1.41
CA TYR A 83 -5.51 -11.26 -2.43
C TYR A 83 -4.63 -12.43 -2.89
N ARG A 84 -3.37 -12.16 -3.22
CA ARG A 84 -2.38 -13.19 -3.60
C ARG A 84 -2.19 -14.23 -2.50
N LEU A 85 -2.02 -13.79 -1.25
CA LEU A 85 -1.83 -14.68 -0.10
C LEU A 85 -3.04 -15.60 0.13
N ILE A 86 -4.27 -15.08 0.03
CA ILE A 86 -5.50 -15.89 0.09
C ILE A 86 -5.54 -16.90 -1.06
N LYS A 87 -5.30 -16.46 -2.30
CA LYS A 87 -5.34 -17.34 -3.48
C LYS A 87 -4.25 -18.42 -3.45
N SER A 88 -3.11 -18.14 -2.82
CA SER A 88 -2.04 -19.11 -2.59
C SER A 88 -2.26 -20.06 -1.41
N GLY A 89 -3.36 -19.90 -0.66
CA GLY A 89 -3.66 -20.73 0.51
C GLY A 89 -2.80 -20.47 1.74
N LEU A 90 -2.04 -19.37 1.77
CA LEU A 90 -1.15 -19.04 2.90
C LEU A 90 -1.90 -18.43 4.09
N ILE A 91 -3.03 -17.77 3.85
CA ILE A 91 -3.88 -17.16 4.88
C ILE A 91 -5.36 -17.47 4.62
N SER A 92 -6.19 -17.42 5.66
CA SER A 92 -7.63 -17.59 5.53
C SER A 92 -8.28 -16.36 4.87
N LYS A 93 -9.44 -16.54 4.22
CA LYS A 93 -10.25 -15.40 3.73
C LYS A 93 -10.64 -14.48 4.89
N ALA A 94 -11.03 -15.04 6.04
CA ALA A 94 -11.46 -14.28 7.21
C ALA A 94 -10.33 -13.35 7.72
N ASP A 95 -9.11 -13.87 7.85
CA ASP A 95 -7.95 -13.07 8.24
C ASP A 95 -7.60 -12.05 7.16
N GLY A 96 -7.59 -12.43 5.88
CA GLY A 96 -7.34 -11.49 4.80
C GLY A 96 -8.30 -10.30 4.82
N MET A 97 -9.59 -10.55 5.03
CA MET A 97 -10.61 -9.50 5.16
C MET A 97 -10.40 -8.62 6.40
N ARG A 98 -9.97 -9.19 7.53
CA ARG A 98 -9.70 -8.46 8.78
C ARG A 98 -8.49 -7.52 8.66
N PHE A 99 -7.44 -7.94 7.94
CA PHE A 99 -6.19 -7.17 7.82
C PHE A 99 -6.17 -6.22 6.61
N SER A 100 -7.14 -6.35 5.71
CA SER A 100 -7.32 -5.51 4.53
C SER A 100 -7.62 -4.05 4.90
N PRO A 101 -6.93 -3.06 4.29
CA PRO A 101 -7.28 -1.65 4.46
C PRO A 101 -8.59 -1.28 3.74
N ASN A 102 -9.01 -2.04 2.73
CA ASN A 102 -10.29 -1.86 2.04
C ASN A 102 -10.93 -3.24 1.78
N PRO A 103 -11.64 -3.80 2.79
CA PRO A 103 -12.22 -5.14 2.69
C PRO A 103 -13.25 -5.27 1.57
N GLN A 104 -14.00 -4.20 1.28
CA GLN A 104 -15.01 -4.18 0.22
C GLN A 104 -14.37 -4.42 -1.15
N GLN A 105 -13.28 -3.71 -1.46
CA GLN A 105 -12.53 -3.92 -2.69
C GLN A 105 -11.91 -5.33 -2.76
N LEU A 106 -11.38 -5.83 -1.63
CA LEU A 106 -10.81 -7.18 -1.59
C LEU A 106 -11.87 -8.25 -1.89
N GLU A 107 -13.08 -8.11 -1.33
CA GLU A 107 -14.20 -9.02 -1.62
C GLU A 107 -14.58 -9.01 -3.09
N MET A 108 -14.60 -7.83 -3.73
CA MET A 108 -14.85 -7.70 -5.17
C MET A 108 -13.76 -8.41 -5.98
N ASN A 109 -12.48 -8.19 -5.66
CA ASN A 109 -11.35 -8.85 -6.31
C ASN A 109 -11.44 -10.38 -6.16
N LEU A 110 -11.80 -10.89 -4.98
CA LEU A 110 -11.98 -12.33 -4.72
C LEU A 110 -13.11 -12.95 -5.55
N LYS A 111 -14.14 -12.17 -5.89
CA LYS A 111 -15.23 -12.52 -6.81
C LYS A 111 -14.85 -12.35 -8.30
N GLY A 112 -13.63 -11.91 -8.61
CA GLY A 112 -13.14 -11.69 -9.97
C GLY A 112 -13.52 -10.33 -10.56
N ILE A 113 -14.04 -9.41 -9.74
CA ILE A 113 -14.40 -8.05 -10.16
C ILE A 113 -13.24 -7.12 -9.82
N PHE A 114 -12.54 -6.63 -10.83
CA PHE A 114 -11.45 -5.67 -10.69
C PHE A 114 -11.91 -4.31 -11.22
N LEU A 115 -11.90 -3.28 -10.38
CA LEU A 115 -12.20 -1.92 -10.82
C LEU A 115 -11.08 -1.46 -11.74
N LYS A 116 -11.44 -1.01 -12.96
CA LYS A 116 -10.50 -0.31 -13.82
C LYS A 116 -10.27 1.08 -13.21
N SER A 117 -9.01 1.36 -12.89
CA SER A 117 -8.54 2.70 -12.52
C SER A 117 -8.36 3.56 -13.77
#